data_AF-A7NN70-F1
#
_entry.id   AF-A7NN70-F1
#
_cell.length_a   1.000
_cell.length_b   1.000
_cell.length_c   1.000
_cell.angle_alpha   90.00
_cell.angle_beta   90.00
_cell.angle_gamma   90.00
#
_symmetry.space_group_name_H-M   'P 1'
#
loop_
_entity.id
_entity.type
_entity.pdbx_description
1 polymer ?
#
loop_
_entity_poly.entity_id
_entity_poly.type
_entity_poly.pdbx_seq_one_letter_code
_entity_poly.pdbx_strand_id
1 'polypeptide(L)'
;MLIRRMNPEMLAAQTGLPVEVIQDLIDLGLIGSFPEPTETDLIELRRVRRLIDILGLSHEAVDVVLQMRRRLVALQREAAQLRAELAERHRAERSTVWIEAEWIEERE
;
A
#
# COMPACT_ATOMS: atom_id res chain seq x y z
N MET A 1 0.66 13.96 26.63
CA MET A 1 1.21 12.61 26.35
C MET A 1 2.25 12.73 25.25
N LEU A 2 3.52 12.50 25.54
CA LEU A 2 4.55 12.39 24.49
C LEU A 2 4.40 11.01 23.84
N ILE A 3 3.98 10.97 22.58
CA ILE A 3 3.99 9.73 21.80
C ILE A 3 5.45 9.38 21.53
N ARG A 4 5.94 8.30 22.16
CA ARG A 4 7.28 7.78 21.90
C ARG A 4 7.32 7.28 20.45
N ARG A 5 8.19 7.85 19.62
CA ARG A 5 8.41 7.38 18.24
C ARG A 5 9.39 6.22 18.21
N MET A 6 9.27 5.38 17.19
CA MET A 6 10.25 4.34 16.89
C MET A 6 11.65 4.95 16.70
N ASN A 7 12.69 4.28 17.21
CA ASN A 7 14.08 4.66 16.95
C ASN A 7 14.63 3.80 15.80
N PRO A 8 14.92 4.38 14.61
CA PRO A 8 15.46 3.66 13.46
C PRO A 8 16.77 2.92 13.76
N GLU A 9 17.65 3.49 14.59
CA GLU A 9 18.94 2.89 14.95
C GLU A 9 18.76 1.60 15.76
N MET A 10 17.80 1.61 16.69
CA MET A 10 17.49 0.43 17.49
C MET A 10 16.93 -0.69 16.61
N LEU A 11 16.07 -0.33 15.65
CA LEU A 11 15.46 -1.29 14.74
C LEU A 11 16.49 -1.85 13.74
N ALA A 12 17.39 -1.01 13.24
CA ALA A 12 18.55 -1.41 12.44
C ALA A 12 19.41 -2.42 13.19
N ALA A 13 19.72 -2.17 14.47
CA ALA A 13 20.50 -3.12 15.29
C ALA A 13 19.79 -4.48 15.47
N GLN A 14 18.47 -4.49 15.68
CA GLN A 14 17.69 -5.72 15.83
C GLN A 14 17.54 -6.49 14.51
N THR A 15 17.37 -5.75 13.43
CA THR A 15 17.06 -6.30 12.10
C THR A 15 18.27 -6.40 11.21
N GLY A 16 19.47 -6.04 11.67
CA GLY A 16 20.71 -5.95 10.89
C GLY A 16 20.57 -5.27 9.53
N LEU A 17 19.55 -4.43 9.35
CA LEU A 17 19.34 -3.62 8.16
C LEU A 17 20.07 -2.30 8.34
N PRO A 18 20.54 -1.67 7.25
CA PRO A 18 21.08 -0.32 7.33
C PRO A 18 20.03 0.68 7.85
N VAL A 19 20.46 1.69 8.60
CA VAL A 19 19.54 2.67 9.23
C VAL A 19 18.78 3.46 8.17
N GLU A 20 19.46 3.78 7.08
CA GLU A 20 18.92 4.47 5.92
C GLU A 20 17.76 3.69 5.28
N VAL A 21 17.90 2.36 5.13
CA VAL A 21 16.82 1.49 4.65
C VAL A 21 15.62 1.50 5.60
N ILE A 22 15.85 1.49 6.91
CA ILE A 22 14.76 1.58 7.90
C ILE A 22 14.03 2.91 7.78
N GLN A 23 14.77 4.01 7.61
CA GLN A 23 14.20 5.34 7.46
C GLN A 23 13.34 5.42 6.19
N ASP A 24 13.81 4.87 5.08
CA ASP A 24 13.04 4.81 3.83
C ASP A 24 11.75 4.01 4.00
N LEU A 25 11.78 2.87 4.70
CA LEU A 25 10.58 2.08 4.97
C LEU A 25 9.53 2.86 5.78
N ILE A 26 9.97 3.66 6.75
CA ILE A 26 9.09 4.54 7.54
C ILE A 26 8.52 5.66 6.65
N ASP A 27 9.37 6.33 5.87
CA ASP A 27 8.99 7.47 5.04
C ASP A 27 8.03 7.06 3.92
N LEU A 28 8.18 5.84 3.40
CA LEU A 28 7.27 5.24 2.43
C LEU A 28 5.95 4.76 3.06
N GLY A 29 5.84 4.79 4.39
CA GLY A 29 4.69 4.27 5.15
C GLY A 29 4.54 2.75 5.02
N LEU A 30 5.61 2.03 4.67
CA LEU A 30 5.63 0.58 4.60
C LEU A 30 5.74 -0.05 5.99
N ILE A 31 6.36 0.67 6.94
CA ILE A 31 6.32 0.35 8.36
C ILE A 31 5.87 1.55 9.20
N GLY A 32 5.18 1.28 10.31
CA GLY A 32 4.67 2.34 11.20
C GLY A 32 5.78 3.08 11.97
N SER A 33 5.51 4.32 12.42
CA SER A 33 6.42 5.10 13.28
C SER A 33 6.22 4.88 14.78
N PHE A 34 5.40 3.90 15.16
CA PHE A 34 5.05 3.57 16.54
C PHE A 34 6.21 2.89 17.26
N PRO A 35 6.30 3.00 18.59
CA PRO A 35 7.49 2.59 19.33
C PRO A 35 7.77 1.08 19.25
N GLU A 36 6.75 0.27 18.96
CA GLU A 36 6.88 -1.16 18.72
C GLU A 36 6.42 -1.51 17.31
N PRO A 37 7.23 -2.24 16.52
CA PRO A 37 6.85 -2.69 15.19
C PRO A 37 5.72 -3.73 15.29
N THR A 38 4.70 -3.55 14.47
CA THR A 38 3.62 -4.51 14.29
C THR A 38 4.09 -5.74 13.52
N GLU A 39 3.30 -6.83 13.51
CA GLU A 39 3.63 -8.00 12.69
C GLU A 39 3.75 -7.65 11.19
N THR A 40 2.95 -6.69 10.72
CA THR A 40 3.05 -6.20 9.33
C THR A 40 4.39 -5.54 9.09
N ASP A 41 4.87 -4.72 10.03
CA ASP A 41 6.18 -4.09 9.95
C ASP A 41 7.31 -5.13 9.91
N LEU A 42 7.22 -6.15 10.76
CA LEU A 42 8.18 -7.25 10.81
C LEU A 42 8.21 -8.09 9.53
N ILE A 43 7.08 -8.25 8.84
CA ILE A 43 7.02 -8.91 7.53
C ILE A 43 7.79 -8.09 6.49
N GLU A 44 7.63 -6.78 6.50
CA GLU A 44 8.31 -5.88 5.57
C GLU A 44 9.82 -5.83 5.81
N LEU A 45 10.24 -5.71 7.06
CA LEU A 45 11.65 -5.76 7.45
C LEU A 45 12.31 -7.07 7.02
N ARG A 46 11.65 -8.21 7.25
CA ARG A 46 12.13 -9.52 6.79
C ARG A 46 12.20 -9.60 5.26
N ARG A 47 11.27 -8.98 4.55
CA ARG A 47 11.28 -8.98 3.07
C ARG A 47 12.49 -8.21 2.56
N VAL A 48 12.77 -7.03 3.10
CA VAL A 48 13.92 -6.23 2.68
C VAL A 48 15.24 -6.92 3.06
N ARG A 49 15.32 -7.52 4.24
CA ARG A 49 16.47 -8.34 4.63
C ARG A 49 16.76 -9.42 3.59
N ARG A 50 15.74 -10.14 3.12
CA ARG A 50 15.93 -11.17 2.08
C ARG A 50 16.40 -10.60 0.74
N LEU A 51 15.97 -9.40 0.36
CA LEU A 51 16.46 -8.74 -0.86
C LEU A 51 17.98 -8.50 -0.78
N ILE A 52 18.46 -8.06 0.38
CA ILE A 52 19.88 -7.79 0.61
C ILE A 52 20.66 -9.11 0.77
N ASP A 53 20.30 -9.92 1.77
CA ASP A 53 21.12 -11.05 2.20
C ASP A 53 21.03 -12.27 1.27
N ILE A 54 19.86 -12.52 0.67
CA ILE A 54 19.63 -13.71 -0.17
C ILE A 54 19.85 -13.40 -1.64
N LEU A 55 19.36 -12.25 -2.11
CA LEU A 55 19.49 -11.89 -3.53
C LEU A 55 20.73 -11.04 -3.83
N GLY A 56 21.50 -10.65 -2.80
CA GLY A 56 22.74 -9.89 -2.95
C GLY A 56 22.52 -8.50 -3.55
N LEU A 57 21.32 -7.93 -3.40
CA LEU A 57 21.02 -6.60 -3.93
C LEU A 57 21.80 -5.54 -3.16
N SER A 58 22.38 -4.59 -3.88
CA SER A 58 22.95 -3.40 -3.26
C SER A 58 21.86 -2.55 -2.61
N HIS A 59 22.25 -1.70 -1.68
CA HIS A 59 21.32 -0.78 -1.04
C HIS A 59 20.60 0.11 -2.06
N GLU A 60 21.31 0.63 -3.06
CA GLU A 60 20.72 1.47 -4.10
C GLU A 60 19.68 0.70 -4.93
N ALA A 61 19.93 -0.59 -5.18
CA ALA A 61 18.97 -1.45 -5.87
C ALA A 61 17.73 -1.71 -5.01
N VAL A 62 17.89 -1.85 -3.69
CA VAL A 62 16.76 -1.95 -2.74
C VAL A 62 15.93 -0.66 -2.79
N ASP A 63 16.54 0.51 -2.81
CA ASP A 63 15.82 1.80 -2.85
C ASP A 63 14.97 1.92 -4.11
N VAL A 64 15.54 1.53 -5.26
CA VAL A 64 14.80 1.47 -6.53
C VAL A 64 13.62 0.52 -6.42
N VAL A 65 13.80 -0.68 -5.86
CA VAL A 65 12.72 -1.66 -5.66
C VAL A 65 11.64 -1.11 -4.73
N LEU A 66 12.01 -0.46 -3.63
CA LEU A 66 11.08 0.15 -2.69
C LEU A 66 10.29 1.28 -3.34
N GLN A 67 10.95 2.13 -4.13
CA GLN A 67 10.29 3.20 -4.87
C GLN A 67 9.35 2.67 -5.96
N MET A 68 9.76 1.64 -6.69
CA MET A 68 8.90 0.95 -7.67
C MET A 68 7.68 0.35 -7.00
N ARG A 69 7.86 -0.28 -5.83
CA ARG A 69 6.77 -0.86 -5.06
C ARG A 69 5.79 0.21 -4.59
N ARG A 70 6.27 1.36 -4.10
CA ARG A 70 5.41 2.49 -3.72
C ARG A 70 4.55 2.93 -4.90
N ARG A 71 5.14 3.09 -6.09
CA ARG A 71 4.41 3.44 -7.31
C ARG A 71 3.37 2.38 -7.68
N LEU A 72 3.72 1.10 -7.61
CA LEU A 72 2.79 0.01 -7.89
C LEU A 72 1.59 -0.01 -6.94
N VAL A 73 1.80 0.19 -5.65
CA VAL A 73 0.71 0.25 -4.66
C VAL A 73 -0.22 1.44 -4.93
N ALA A 74 0.33 2.61 -5.26
CA ALA A 74 -0.47 3.78 -5.63
C ALA A 74 -1.34 3.48 -6.87
N LEU A 75 -0.73 2.95 -7.93
CA LEU A 75 -1.45 2.56 -9.15
C LEU A 75 -2.53 1.50 -8.90
N GLN A 76 -2.27 0.53 -8.02
CA GLN A 76 -3.25 -0.48 -7.64
C GLN A 76 -4.46 0.13 -6.93
N ARG A 77 -4.25 1.12 -6.06
CA ARG A 77 -5.33 1.84 -5.39
C ARG A 77 -6.17 2.66 -6.37
N GLU A 78 -5.53 3.40 -7.26
CA GLU A 78 -6.22 4.16 -8.32
C GLU A 78 -7.03 3.23 -9.22
N ALA A 79 -6.46 2.10 -9.64
CA ALA A 79 -7.18 1.11 -10.45
C ALA A 79 -8.38 0.51 -9.71
N ALA A 80 -8.26 0.26 -8.40
CA ALA A 80 -9.37 -0.22 -7.58
C ALA A 80 -10.49 0.82 -7.49
N GLN A 81 -10.13 2.10 -7.32
CA GLN A 81 -11.10 3.20 -7.28
C GLN A 81 -11.84 3.34 -8.62
N LEU A 82 -11.11 3.37 -9.74
CA LEU A 82 -11.73 3.47 -11.07
C LEU A 82 -12.68 2.29 -11.37
N ARG A 83 -12.30 1.08 -10.96
CA ARG A 83 -13.18 -0.10 -11.09
C ARG A 83 -14.45 0.04 -10.26
N ALA A 84 -14.35 0.59 -9.05
CA ALA A 84 -15.52 0.83 -8.20
C ALA A 84 -16.45 1.90 -8.81
N GLU A 85 -15.88 3.00 -9.33
CA GLU A 85 -16.64 4.06 -10.00
C GLU A 85 -17.36 3.55 -11.26
N LEU A 86 -16.69 2.75 -12.09
CA LEU A 86 -17.33 2.11 -13.26
C LEU A 86 -18.46 1.16 -12.85
N ALA A 87 -18.25 0.38 -11.79
CA ALA A 87 -19.28 -0.52 -11.29
C ALA A 87 -20.51 0.24 -10.77
N GLU A 88 -20.31 1.41 -10.17
CA GLU A 88 -21.40 2.29 -9.72
C GLU A 88 -22.17 2.87 -10.91
N ARG A 89 -21.46 3.41 -11.92
CA ARG A 89 -22.08 3.95 -13.15
C ARG A 89 -22.92 2.88 -13.85
N HIS A 90 -22.38 1.69 -14.05
CA HIS A 90 -23.13 0.58 -14.65
C HIS A 90 -24.34 0.13 -13.81
N ARG A 91 -24.33 0.32 -12.48
CA ARG A 91 -25.49 0.05 -11.63
C ARG A 91 -26.56 1.13 -11.81
N ALA A 92 -26.17 2.40 -11.82
CA ALA A 92 -27.07 3.52 -12.07
C ALA A 92 -27.74 3.42 -13.45
N GLU A 93 -26.97 3.16 -14.52
CA GLU A 93 -27.50 2.98 -15.88
C GLU A 93 -28.53 1.84 -15.96
N ARG A 94 -28.22 0.69 -15.33
CA ARG A 94 -29.19 -0.42 -15.25
C ARG A 94 -30.45 -0.03 -14.49
N SER A 95 -30.34 0.71 -13.39
CA SER A 95 -31.50 1.19 -12.63
C SER A 95 -32.37 2.13 -13.47
N THR A 96 -31.76 3.01 -14.27
CA THR A 96 -32.50 3.93 -15.15
C THR A 96 -33.23 3.18 -16.27
N VAL A 97 -32.59 2.16 -16.86
CA VAL A 97 -33.22 1.31 -17.89
C VAL A 97 -34.43 0.54 -17.34
N TRP A 98 -34.36 0.06 -16.09
CA TRP A 98 -35.49 -0.59 -15.43
C TRP A 98 -36.65 0.39 -15.17
N ILE A 99 -36.34 1.61 -14.70
CA ILE A 99 -37.36 2.65 -14.49
C ILE A 99 -38.03 3.01 -15.82
N GLU A 100 -37.29 3.26 -16.90
CA GLU A 100 -37.89 3.58 -18.21
C GLU A 100 -38.77 2.44 -18.77
N ALA A 101 -38.41 1.17 -18.53
CA ALA A 101 -39.20 0.03 -18.98
C ALA A 101 -40.54 -0.11 -18.24
N GLU A 102 -40.62 0.31 -16.96
CA GLU A 102 -41.87 0.26 -16.18
C GLU A 102 -42.88 1.37 -16.57
N TRP A 103 -42.46 2.45 -17.23
CA TRP A 103 -43.34 3.56 -17.61
C TRP A 103 -43.95 3.46 -19.03
N ILE A 104 -43.72 2.35 -19.75
CA ILE A 104 -44.24 2.15 -21.12
C ILE A 104 -45.56 1.33 -21.14
N GLU A 105 -46.06 0.86 -20.00
CA GLU A 105 -47.40 0.28 -19.91
C GLU A 105 -48.42 1.29 -19.38
N GLU A 106 -49.60 1.28 -20.00
CA GLU A 106 -50.81 2.07 -19.70
C GLU A 106 -50.87 3.50 -20.26
N ARG A 107 -51.14 3.62 -21.57
CA ARG A 107 -52.24 4.46 -22.12
C ARG A 107 -52.59 4.01 -23.55
N GLU A 108 -53.52 3.06 -23.65
CA GLU A 108 -54.45 2.96 -24.80
C GLU A 108 -55.84 3.43 -24.36
#